data_AF-A0A1B0F019-F1
#
_entry.id   AF-A0A1B0F019-F1
#
_cell.length_a   1.000
_cell.length_b   1.000
_cell.length_c   1.000
_cell.angle_alpha   90.00
_cell.angle_beta   90.00
_cell.angle_gamma   90.00
#
_symmetry.space_group_name_H-M   'P 1'
#
loop_
_entity.id
_entity.type
_entity.pdbx_description
1 polymer ?
#
loop_
_entity_poly.entity_id
_entity_poly.type
_entity_poly.pdbx_seq_one_letter_code
_entity_poly.pdbx_strand_id
1 'polypeptide(L)'
;MPREFVEFLHLHEYDIIYLLHTMAEKFYLDGDSVLNNSKSHTFSVLELFAISERLKLPSEATENKYDFSHVLDFCSQLEKIAVVAKKVENTLEGKGREDLPLGTSNIIPRKLKFDLIAFKMLQELQLIGISPANVSNAAGIRDTLRVLHVHLTDVRRSVTSSSAMTFTKR
;
A
#
# COMPACT_ATOMS: atom_id res chain seq x y z
N MET A 1 -14.11 -5.87 -19.06
CA MET A 1 -14.50 -4.60 -19.73
C MET A 1 -13.43 -4.27 -20.76
N PRO A 2 -13.75 -3.66 -21.92
CA PRO A 2 -12.74 -3.19 -22.86
C PRO A 2 -11.78 -2.19 -22.18
N ARG A 3 -10.50 -2.25 -22.51
CA ARG A 3 -9.44 -1.49 -21.82
C ARG A 3 -9.64 0.02 -21.96
N GLU A 4 -10.17 0.45 -23.09
CA GLU A 4 -10.47 1.84 -23.43
C GLU A 4 -11.45 2.45 -22.43
N PHE A 5 -12.43 1.68 -21.95
CA PHE A 5 -13.38 2.13 -20.93
C PHE A 5 -12.77 2.15 -19.52
N VAL A 6 -11.87 1.21 -19.22
CA VAL A 6 -11.15 1.15 -17.94
C VAL A 6 -10.22 2.35 -17.78
N GLU A 7 -9.58 2.77 -18.88
CA GLU A 7 -8.74 3.97 -18.93
C GLU A 7 -9.60 5.24 -18.88
N PHE A 8 -10.65 5.32 -19.70
CA PHE A 8 -11.54 6.49 -19.74
C PHE A 8 -12.22 6.78 -18.38
N LEU A 9 -12.64 5.74 -17.66
CA LEU A 9 -13.30 5.88 -16.36
C LEU A 9 -12.31 5.93 -15.19
N HIS A 10 -10.99 5.89 -15.45
CA HIS A 10 -9.96 5.80 -14.41
C HIS A 10 -10.15 4.63 -13.43
N LEU A 11 -10.77 3.53 -13.88
CA LEU A 11 -11.04 2.38 -13.01
C LEU A 11 -9.74 1.73 -12.51
N HIS A 12 -8.67 1.80 -13.31
CA HIS A 12 -7.34 1.34 -12.90
C HIS A 12 -6.75 2.10 -11.69
N GLU A 13 -7.28 3.29 -11.36
CA GLU A 13 -6.85 4.09 -10.20
C GLU A 13 -7.71 3.84 -8.95
N TYR A 14 -8.99 3.50 -9.13
CA TYR A 14 -9.98 3.50 -8.03
C TYR A 14 -10.68 2.15 -7.80
N ASP A 15 -10.78 1.29 -8.82
CA ASP A 15 -11.43 0.00 -8.73
C ASP A 15 -10.45 -1.08 -8.26
N ILE A 16 -10.85 -1.82 -7.24
CA ILE A 16 -10.03 -2.84 -6.57
C ILE A 16 -9.51 -3.89 -7.57
N ILE A 17 -10.35 -4.35 -8.50
CA ILE A 17 -9.99 -5.45 -9.40
C ILE A 17 -8.96 -4.97 -10.43
N TYR A 18 -9.22 -3.83 -11.07
CA TYR A 18 -8.31 -3.28 -12.08
C TYR A 18 -7.01 -2.74 -11.47
N LEU A 19 -7.07 -2.24 -10.24
CA LEU A 19 -5.88 -1.88 -9.46
C LEU A 19 -5.00 -3.11 -9.21
N LEU A 20 -5.59 -4.22 -8.75
CA LEU A 20 -4.86 -5.47 -8.51
C LEU A 20 -4.28 -6.06 -9.80
N HIS A 21 -5.02 -6.04 -10.91
CA HIS A 21 -4.49 -6.47 -12.20
C HIS A 21 -3.28 -5.63 -12.64
N THR A 22 -3.36 -4.31 -12.45
CA THR A 22 -2.26 -3.39 -12.77
C THR A 22 -1.05 -3.67 -11.88
N MET A 23 -1.26 -3.97 -10.60
CA MET A 23 -0.19 -4.37 -9.68
C MET A 23 0.43 -5.72 -10.06
N ALA A 24 -0.40 -6.72 -10.36
CA ALA A 24 0.04 -8.05 -10.78
C ALA A 24 0.91 -7.97 -12.04
N GLU A 25 0.49 -7.23 -13.06
CA GLU A 25 1.27 -7.03 -14.28
C GLU A 25 2.60 -6.32 -13.98
N LYS A 26 2.59 -5.26 -13.16
CA LYS A 26 3.82 -4.54 -12.77
C LYS A 26 4.79 -5.43 -12.00
N PHE A 27 4.31 -6.24 -11.06
CA PHE A 27 5.16 -7.13 -10.27
C PHE A 27 5.62 -8.36 -11.06
N TYR A 28 4.83 -8.81 -12.04
CA TYR A 28 5.27 -9.84 -12.97
C TYR A 28 6.44 -9.36 -13.85
N LEU A 29 6.40 -8.10 -14.32
CA LEU A 29 7.44 -7.56 -15.21
C LEU A 29 8.67 -7.07 -14.46
N ASP A 30 8.49 -6.28 -13.40
CA ASP A 30 9.56 -5.54 -12.73
C ASP A 30 9.84 -6.03 -11.30
N GLY A 31 9.03 -6.96 -10.78
CA GLY A 31 9.10 -7.41 -9.39
C GLY A 31 10.45 -7.99 -9.02
N ASP A 32 11.01 -8.87 -9.87
CA ASP A 32 12.32 -9.48 -9.65
C ASP A 32 13.44 -8.44 -9.57
N SER A 33 13.38 -7.39 -10.39
CA SER A 33 14.35 -6.29 -10.34
C SER A 33 14.28 -5.54 -9.00
N VAL A 34 13.07 -5.24 -8.52
CA VAL A 34 12.88 -4.57 -7.22
C VAL A 34 13.33 -5.46 -6.06
N LEU A 35 13.01 -6.76 -6.10
CA LEU A 35 13.38 -7.74 -5.07
C LEU A 35 14.90 -8.00 -5.03
N ASN A 36 15.58 -7.96 -6.17
CA ASN A 36 17.04 -8.15 -6.20
C ASN A 36 17.82 -6.91 -5.74
N ASN A 37 17.28 -5.71 -5.94
CA ASN A 37 17.99 -4.46 -5.65
C ASN A 37 17.82 -3.97 -4.21
N SER A 38 16.57 -3.84 -3.76
CA SER A 38 16.27 -3.15 -2.49
C SER A 38 15.28 -3.88 -1.60
N LYS A 39 14.47 -4.80 -2.16
CA LYS A 39 13.31 -5.41 -1.48
C LYS A 39 12.41 -4.38 -0.80
N SER A 40 12.37 -3.18 -1.39
CA SER A 40 11.64 -2.05 -0.86
C SER A 40 10.58 -1.59 -1.84
N HIS A 41 9.35 -1.39 -1.38
CA HIS A 41 8.28 -0.86 -2.23
C HIS A 41 7.42 0.16 -1.49
N THR A 42 6.93 1.16 -2.22
CA THR A 42 5.96 2.12 -1.70
C THR A 42 4.56 1.72 -2.14
N PHE A 43 3.63 1.57 -1.21
CA PHE A 43 2.21 1.31 -1.49
C PHE A 43 1.37 2.52 -1.13
N SER A 44 0.27 2.71 -1.85
CA SER A 44 -0.83 3.56 -1.39
C SER A 44 -1.73 2.79 -0.43
N VAL A 45 -2.47 3.51 0.41
CA VAL A 45 -3.50 2.89 1.28
C VAL A 45 -4.52 2.10 0.46
N LEU A 46 -4.90 2.60 -0.72
CA LEU A 46 -5.89 1.94 -1.58
C LEU A 46 -5.36 0.61 -2.13
N GLU A 47 -4.09 0.53 -2.51
CA GLU A 47 -3.46 -0.72 -2.97
C GLU A 47 -3.42 -1.76 -1.86
N LEU A 48 -3.03 -1.38 -0.64
CA LEU A 48 -3.02 -2.31 0.50
C LEU A 48 -4.44 -2.72 0.90
N PHE A 49 -5.40 -1.80 0.84
CA PHE A 49 -6.81 -2.12 1.03
C PHE A 49 -7.28 -3.16 0.00
N ALA A 50 -6.97 -2.96 -1.28
CA ALA A 50 -7.32 -3.88 -2.35
C ALA A 50 -6.73 -5.28 -2.13
N ILE A 51 -5.45 -5.38 -1.75
CA ILE A 51 -4.81 -6.66 -1.39
C ILE A 51 -5.55 -7.33 -0.23
N SER A 52 -5.87 -6.55 0.81
CA SER A 52 -6.53 -7.06 2.02
C SER A 52 -7.94 -7.59 1.73
N GLU A 53 -8.72 -6.86 0.93
CA GLU A 53 -10.04 -7.31 0.50
C GLU A 53 -9.95 -8.57 -0.37
N ARG A 54 -8.98 -8.63 -1.29
CA ARG A 54 -8.80 -9.79 -2.16
C ARG A 54 -8.40 -11.06 -1.40
N LEU A 55 -7.62 -10.93 -0.32
CA LEU A 55 -7.24 -12.03 0.57
C LEU A 55 -8.40 -12.64 1.34
N LYS A 56 -9.50 -11.90 1.54
CA LYS A 56 -10.71 -12.40 2.21
C LYS A 56 -11.58 -13.25 1.29
N LEU A 57 -11.40 -13.11 -0.01
CA LEU A 57 -12.16 -13.83 -1.03
C LEU A 57 -11.40 -15.10 -1.44
N PRO A 58 -12.12 -16.20 -1.76
CA PRO A 58 -11.48 -17.38 -2.32
C PRO A 58 -10.70 -17.03 -3.59
N SER A 59 -9.54 -17.67 -3.78
CA SER A 59 -8.71 -17.43 -4.97
C SER A 59 -9.06 -18.44 -6.06
N GLU A 60 -9.49 -17.97 -7.22
CA GLU A 60 -9.53 -18.76 -8.44
C GLU A 60 -8.14 -18.69 -9.07
N ALA A 61 -7.38 -19.80 -9.01
CA ALA A 61 -6.06 -19.87 -9.64
C ALA A 61 -6.23 -19.76 -11.16
N THR A 62 -5.71 -18.70 -11.75
CA THR A 62 -5.74 -18.47 -13.19
C THR A 62 -4.32 -18.14 -13.64
N GLU A 63 -3.74 -18.94 -14.53
CA GLU A 63 -2.38 -18.71 -15.02
C GLU A 63 -2.34 -17.58 -16.06
N ASN A 64 -2.33 -16.33 -15.59
CA ASN A 64 -2.15 -15.16 -16.45
C ASN A 64 -1.35 -14.08 -15.71
N LYS A 65 -0.73 -13.14 -16.43
CA LYS A 65 0.05 -12.02 -15.85
C LYS A 65 -0.74 -11.09 -14.92
N TYR A 66 -2.07 -11.23 -14.90
CA TYR A 66 -2.97 -10.51 -14.00
C TYR A 66 -3.31 -11.30 -12.73
N ASP A 67 -2.70 -12.46 -12.53
CA ASP A 67 -2.97 -13.30 -11.38
C ASP A 67 -2.52 -12.62 -10.08
N PHE A 68 -3.39 -12.72 -9.08
CA PHE A 68 -3.14 -12.18 -7.75
C PHE A 68 -1.96 -12.89 -7.06
N SER A 69 -1.63 -14.12 -7.47
CA SER A 69 -0.44 -14.84 -6.99
C SER A 69 0.85 -14.03 -7.17
N HIS A 70 1.03 -13.33 -8.29
CA HIS A 70 2.20 -12.46 -8.51
C HIS A 70 2.30 -11.32 -7.48
N VAL A 71 1.15 -10.78 -7.06
CA VAL A 71 1.10 -9.74 -6.01
C VAL A 71 1.51 -10.34 -4.66
N LEU A 72 0.98 -11.52 -4.32
CA LEU A 72 1.30 -12.17 -3.05
C LEU A 72 2.77 -12.62 -2.98
N ASP A 73 3.29 -13.20 -4.05
CA ASP A 73 4.67 -13.65 -4.13
C ASP A 73 5.63 -12.48 -3.95
N PHE A 74 5.36 -11.36 -4.64
CA PHE A 74 6.11 -10.11 -4.48
C PHE A 74 6.02 -9.57 -3.05
N CYS A 75 4.80 -9.41 -2.51
CA CYS A 75 4.59 -8.91 -1.14
C CYS A 75 5.28 -9.78 -0.08
N SER A 76 5.30 -11.11 -0.26
CA SER A 76 5.88 -12.03 0.72
C SER A 76 7.39 -11.89 0.89
N GLN A 77 8.08 -11.41 -0.15
CA GLN A 77 9.54 -11.27 -0.21
C GLN A 77 10.04 -9.87 0.15
N LEU A 78 9.14 -8.89 0.29
CA LEU A 78 9.52 -7.52 0.66
C LEU A 78 10.00 -7.44 2.11
N GLU A 79 11.12 -6.75 2.31
CA GLU A 79 11.69 -6.49 3.63
C GLU A 79 11.37 -5.07 4.12
N LYS A 80 11.11 -4.14 3.20
CA LYS A 80 10.83 -2.74 3.54
C LYS A 80 9.62 -2.22 2.78
N ILE A 81 8.66 -1.61 3.47
CA ILE A 81 7.56 -0.94 2.78
C ILE A 81 7.33 0.47 3.33
N ALA A 82 7.00 1.38 2.43
CA ALA A 82 6.46 2.68 2.78
C ALA A 82 4.99 2.74 2.36
N VAL A 83 4.12 3.24 3.22
CA VAL A 83 2.71 3.42 2.94
C VAL A 83 2.40 4.92 2.90
N VAL A 84 1.79 5.37 1.81
CA VAL A 84 1.39 6.76 1.57
C VAL A 84 -0.11 6.86 1.31
N ALA A 85 -0.74 7.97 1.66
CA ALA A 85 -2.18 8.15 1.41
C ALA A 85 -2.52 8.08 -0.09
N LYS A 86 -1.66 8.65 -0.94
CA LYS A 86 -1.78 8.64 -2.41
C LYS A 86 -0.38 8.61 -3.04
N LYS A 87 -0.20 7.80 -4.10
CA LYS A 87 0.95 7.91 -5.00
C LYS A 87 0.70 9.08 -5.95
N VAL A 88 1.45 10.18 -5.80
CA VAL A 88 1.41 11.29 -6.76
C VAL A 88 2.62 11.14 -7.67
N GLU A 89 2.38 11.01 -8.98
CA GLU A 89 3.48 10.94 -9.94
C GLU A 89 4.33 12.22 -9.84
N ASN A 90 5.63 12.03 -9.62
CA ASN A 90 6.69 13.04 -9.53
C ASN A 90 6.80 13.90 -8.26
N THR A 91 6.06 13.61 -7.19
CA THR A 91 6.40 14.19 -5.89
C THR A 91 5.97 13.28 -4.75
N LEU A 92 6.91 12.99 -3.83
CA LEU A 92 6.61 12.53 -2.47
C LEU A 92 5.91 13.64 -1.66
N GLU A 93 4.96 14.34 -2.26
CA GLU A 93 4.08 15.28 -1.57
C GLU A 93 3.06 14.43 -0.82
N GLY A 94 3.47 13.94 0.36
CA GLY A 94 2.58 13.42 1.41
C GLY A 94 1.66 14.50 1.98
N LYS A 95 1.14 15.41 1.14
CA LYS A 95 0.25 16.53 1.48
C LYS A 95 -1.14 16.30 0.91
N GLY A 96 -1.70 15.11 1.14
CA GLY A 96 -3.15 14.96 1.11
C GLY A 96 -3.71 15.48 2.43
N ARG A 97 -4.69 16.40 2.42
CA ARG A 97 -5.54 16.55 3.61
C ARG A 97 -6.19 15.20 3.86
N GLU A 98 -6.08 14.69 5.08
CA GLU A 98 -6.45 13.32 5.45
C GLU A 98 -7.92 12.95 5.13
N ASP A 99 -8.78 13.95 4.96
CA ASP A 99 -10.21 13.80 4.69
C ASP A 99 -10.61 14.06 3.22
N LEU A 100 -9.64 14.30 2.32
CA LEU A 100 -9.95 14.52 0.91
C LEU A 100 -10.14 13.17 0.18
N PRO A 101 -11.12 13.09 -0.73
CA PRO A 101 -11.24 11.95 -1.61
C PRO A 101 -10.02 11.80 -2.53
N LEU A 102 -9.72 10.57 -2.93
CA LEU A 102 -8.70 10.29 -3.94
C LEU A 102 -9.15 10.82 -5.30
N GLY A 103 -8.51 11.89 -5.77
CA GLY A 103 -8.84 12.48 -7.08
C GLY A 103 -10.28 12.99 -7.14
N THR A 104 -11.06 12.51 -8.11
CA THR A 104 -12.49 12.83 -8.26
C THR A 104 -13.41 11.75 -7.68
N SER A 105 -12.84 10.70 -7.06
CA SER A 105 -13.63 9.61 -6.45
C SER A 105 -14.29 10.05 -5.14
N ASN A 106 -15.03 9.14 -4.52
CA ASN A 106 -15.56 9.29 -3.16
C ASN A 106 -14.72 8.52 -2.11
N ILE A 107 -13.56 7.98 -2.50
CA ILE A 107 -12.73 7.12 -1.66
C ILE A 107 -11.87 7.97 -0.73
N ILE A 108 -12.04 7.80 0.59
CA ILE A 108 -11.29 8.53 1.61
C ILE A 108 -10.23 7.59 2.20
N PRO A 109 -8.92 7.81 1.95
CA PRO A 109 -7.85 6.91 2.40
C PRO A 109 -7.87 6.64 3.92
N ARG A 110 -8.17 7.67 4.73
CA ARG A 110 -8.25 7.55 6.19
C ARG A 110 -9.30 6.55 6.68
N LYS A 111 -10.35 6.29 5.89
CA LYS A 111 -11.41 5.32 6.24
C LYS A 111 -11.05 3.89 5.88
N LEU A 112 -10.09 3.69 4.98
CA LEU A 112 -9.70 2.35 4.52
C LEU A 112 -8.83 1.65 5.56
N LYS A 113 -9.11 0.37 5.81
CA LYS A 113 -8.36 -0.49 6.73
C LYS A 113 -7.65 -1.57 5.95
N PHE A 114 -6.37 -1.79 6.23
CA PHE A 114 -5.59 -2.81 5.53
C PHE A 114 -4.82 -3.70 6.49
N ASP A 115 -4.57 -4.92 6.04
CA ASP A 115 -3.86 -5.95 6.75
C ASP A 115 -2.45 -6.13 6.18
N LEU A 116 -1.52 -6.52 7.04
CA LEU A 116 -0.11 -6.75 6.68
C LEU A 116 0.22 -8.24 6.59
N ILE A 117 -0.79 -9.11 6.54
CA ILE A 117 -0.62 -10.57 6.53
C ILE A 117 0.10 -11.09 5.28
N ALA A 118 0.06 -10.35 4.16
CA ALA A 118 0.76 -10.71 2.93
C ALA A 118 2.29 -10.60 3.06
N PHE A 119 2.81 -9.82 4.01
CA PHE A 119 4.22 -9.47 4.09
C PHE A 119 4.96 -10.35 5.09
N LYS A 120 5.42 -11.52 4.65
CA LYS A 120 6.04 -12.52 5.54
C LYS A 120 7.45 -12.14 6.01
N MET A 121 8.19 -11.34 5.24
CA MET A 121 9.59 -10.98 5.53
C MET A 121 9.77 -9.52 5.95
N LEU A 122 8.69 -8.80 6.28
CA LEU A 122 8.75 -7.36 6.53
C LEU A 122 9.56 -7.03 7.79
N GLN A 123 10.60 -6.22 7.62
CA GLN A 123 11.47 -5.74 8.71
C GLN A 123 11.29 -4.25 8.99
N GLU A 124 10.98 -3.45 7.98
CA GLU A 124 10.83 -2.00 8.08
C GLU A 124 9.49 -1.53 7.50
N LEU A 125 8.69 -0.84 8.32
CA LEU A 125 7.42 -0.25 7.91
C LEU A 125 7.48 1.27 8.10
N GLN A 126 7.19 2.02 7.06
CA GLN A 126 7.04 3.47 7.11
C GLN A 126 5.60 3.86 6.80
N LEU A 127 4.96 4.62 7.69
CA LEU A 127 3.62 5.20 7.49
C LEU A 127 3.76 6.70 7.30
N ILE A 128 3.39 7.22 6.13
CA ILE A 128 3.59 8.63 5.76
C ILE A 128 2.24 9.29 5.49
N GLY A 129 1.85 10.22 6.35
CA GLY A 129 0.55 10.91 6.26
C GLY A 129 -0.64 9.98 6.49
N ILE A 130 -0.45 8.87 7.20
CA ILE A 130 -1.47 7.88 7.50
C ILE A 130 -1.43 7.55 8.98
N SER A 131 -2.62 7.44 9.60
CA SER A 131 -2.74 6.99 10.98
C SER A 131 -2.38 5.51 11.10
N PRO A 132 -1.60 5.10 12.13
CA PRO A 132 -1.42 3.68 12.45
C PRO A 132 -2.74 2.93 12.65
N ALA A 133 -3.82 3.64 13.01
CA ALA A 133 -5.16 3.05 13.13
C ALA A 133 -5.71 2.48 11.81
N ASN A 134 -5.13 2.83 10.65
CA ASN A 134 -5.49 2.24 9.36
C ASN A 134 -5.01 0.79 9.21
N VAL A 135 -4.03 0.36 9.99
CA VAL A 135 -3.57 -1.04 10.02
C VAL A 135 -4.54 -1.85 10.88
N SER A 136 -5.34 -2.72 10.27
CA SER A 136 -6.31 -3.57 11.00
C SER A 136 -5.67 -4.82 11.59
N ASN A 137 -4.69 -5.41 10.90
CA ASN A 137 -4.00 -6.61 11.36
C ASN A 137 -2.49 -6.52 11.07
N ALA A 138 -1.70 -6.52 12.14
CA ALA A 138 -0.23 -6.56 12.10
C ALA A 138 0.35 -7.89 12.64
N ALA A 139 -0.50 -8.90 12.91
CA ALA A 139 -0.05 -10.16 13.49
C ALA A 139 0.98 -10.87 12.61
N GLY A 140 0.81 -10.81 11.28
CA GLY A 140 1.71 -11.44 10.31
C GLY A 140 3.15 -10.88 10.30
N ILE A 141 3.35 -9.68 10.85
CA ILE A 141 4.66 -9.01 10.88
C ILE A 141 5.23 -8.86 12.30
N ARG A 142 4.54 -9.37 13.32
CA ARG A 142 4.90 -9.12 14.72
C ARG A 142 6.31 -9.59 15.05
N ASP A 143 6.74 -10.71 14.47
CA ASP A 143 8.01 -11.35 14.77
C ASP A 143 9.14 -10.91 13.84
N THR A 144 8.81 -10.34 12.68
CA THR A 144 9.76 -9.90 11.66
C THR A 144 10.02 -8.40 11.69
N LEU A 145 9.03 -7.59 12.09
CA LEU A 145 9.14 -6.14 12.11
C LEU A 145 10.14 -5.67 13.17
N ARG A 146 11.20 -5.00 12.72
CA ARG A 146 12.26 -4.43 13.56
C ARG A 146 12.12 -2.93 13.73
N VAL A 147 11.67 -2.25 12.69
CA VAL A 147 11.64 -0.79 12.61
C VAL A 147 10.28 -0.31 12.12
N LEU A 148 9.65 0.56 12.90
CA LEU A 148 8.43 1.27 12.52
C LEU A 148 8.70 2.78 12.51
N HIS A 149 8.47 3.41 11.36
CA HIS A 149 8.47 4.86 11.21
C HIS A 149 7.04 5.35 11.01
N VAL A 150 6.61 6.32 11.81
CA VAL A 150 5.32 6.98 11.62
C VAL A 150 5.57 8.48 11.43
N HIS A 151 5.29 8.96 10.24
CA HIS A 151 5.37 10.36 9.86
C HIS A 151 3.96 10.92 9.73
N LEU A 152 3.36 11.28 10.87
CA LEU A 152 2.09 12.00 10.92
C LEU A 152 2.36 13.49 10.66
N THR A 153 1.98 13.97 9.48
CA THR A 153 1.95 15.40 9.21
C THR A 153 0.60 15.95 9.63
N ASP A 154 0.42 16.16 10.94
CA ASP A 154 -0.70 16.95 11.44
C ASP A 154 -0.40 18.44 11.18
N VAL A 155 -0.83 18.96 10.02
CA VAL A 155 -0.85 20.41 9.78
C VAL A 155 -2.20 20.96 10.20
N ARG A 156 -2.62 20.68 11.43
CA ARG A 156 -3.47 21.61 12.18
C ARG A 156 -2.53 22.61 12.84
N ARG A 157 -2.63 23.87 12.41
CA ARG A 157 -1.97 25.01 13.04
C ARG A 157 -2.25 25.02 14.56
N SER A 158 -1.33 24.47 15.33
CA SER A 158 -1.03 24.91 16.69
C SER A 158 0.39 24.44 16.99
N VAL A 159 1.22 25.42 17.31
CA VAL A 159 2.59 25.37 17.82
C VAL A 159 2.96 24.02 18.49
N THR A 160 4.20 23.60 18.23
CA THR A 160 5.05 22.59 18.89
C THR A 160 4.96 21.09 18.51
N SER A 161 6.16 20.57 18.23
CA SER A 161 6.60 19.16 18.24
C SER A 161 6.39 18.31 16.98
N SER A 162 7.35 18.42 16.04
CA SER A 162 7.67 17.32 15.14
C SER A 162 8.27 16.17 15.96
N SER A 163 7.49 15.13 16.23
CA SER A 163 7.98 13.87 16.80
C SER A 163 7.98 12.81 15.70
N ALA A 164 9.14 12.61 15.08
CA ALA A 164 9.43 11.35 14.40
C ALA A 164 9.61 10.29 15.50
N MET A 165 8.58 9.47 15.72
CA MET A 165 8.68 8.33 16.63
C MET A 165 9.21 7.13 15.85
N THR A 166 10.50 6.84 16.05
CA THR A 166 11.11 5.57 15.61
C THR A 166 10.99 4.56 16.75
N PHE A 167 10.19 3.52 16.53
CA PHE A 167 10.16 2.39 17.44
C PHE A 167 11.06 1.29 16.89
N THR A 168 12.17 1.03 17.58
CA THR A 168 13.05 -0.11 17.32
C THR A 168 12.76 -1.19 18.36
N LYS A 169 12.35 -2.38 17.92
CA LYS A 169 12.14 -3.52 18.80
C LYS A 169 13.53 -4.05 19.23
N ARG A 170 13.82 -3.99 20.54
CA ARG A 170 15.05 -4.55 21.13
C ARG A 170 15.00 -6.07 21.18
#